data_AF-W6YB88-F1
#
_entry.id   AF-W6YB88-F1
#
_cell.length_a   1.000
_cell.length_b   1.000
_cell.length_c   1.000
_cell.angle_alpha   90.00
_cell.angle_beta   90.00
_cell.angle_gamma   90.00
#
_symmetry.space_group_name_H-M   'P 1'
#
loop_
_entity.id
_entity.type
_entity.pdbx_description
1 polymer ?
#
loop_
_entity_poly.entity_id
_entity_poly.type
_entity_poly.pdbx_seq_one_letter_code
_entity_poly.pdbx_strand_id
1 'polypeptide(L)'
;MSPVTTISPSLYSRAHRPAIYPPKQLRGFLVLPGEIRNQIYKYYFDREHHREVAAKGSQFKQRKPQTIKLCLGISSQQEGALLPGSESDNSFAPSVVRFSRSLGKYIMVHGLQTNWLSSLYALSLVCKQVHLETTKFLYCKTVFIFDAPKRMNSFFGVVSSTNLQNITKLHLQYNTYGHPQRTDHQVWQDKHTQSWSKACKTASKKLINLQQLQIWVQLHNSAPKFSLREKWIKPLLQFRRLTCGKTRTNDHVGNAVLLETVTIHIQTRWSKEPLAVFLNNQRLARASMELHVLYGQAVSLAIKGAREEEAMAAFNAAWEGKYKHWKHHLQFAPTGW
;
A
#
# COMPACT_ATOMS: atom_id res chain seq x y z
N MET A 1 78.52 -19.93 47.43
CA MET A 1 77.53 -19.01 48.03
C MET A 1 76.68 -18.45 46.90
N SER A 2 75.43 -18.90 46.82
CA SER A 2 74.44 -18.44 45.84
C SER A 2 73.12 -18.24 46.60
N PRO A 3 72.42 -17.10 46.47
CA PRO A 3 71.17 -16.89 47.17
C PRO A 3 70.01 -17.59 46.45
N VAL A 4 69.19 -18.28 47.25
CA VAL A 4 67.93 -18.89 46.82
C VAL A 4 66.85 -17.82 46.88
N THR A 5 66.33 -17.42 45.72
CA THR A 5 65.22 -16.46 45.62
C THR A 5 63.89 -17.19 45.75
N THR A 6 63.20 -17.01 46.86
CA THR A 6 61.84 -17.50 47.08
C THR A 6 60.84 -16.53 46.44
N ILE A 7 60.17 -16.97 45.36
CA ILE A 7 59.13 -16.21 44.69
C ILE A 7 57.82 -16.39 45.47
N SER A 8 57.32 -15.27 46.02
CA SER A 8 56.04 -15.18 46.72
C SER A 8 54.86 -15.30 45.74
N PRO A 9 53.82 -16.11 46.04
CA PRO A 9 52.64 -16.19 45.20
C PRO A 9 51.75 -14.96 45.39
N SER A 10 51.61 -14.19 44.30
CA SER A 10 50.67 -13.09 44.16
C SER A 10 49.22 -13.51 44.49
N LEU A 11 48.62 -12.85 45.48
CA LEU A 11 47.24 -13.01 45.92
C LEU A 11 46.19 -12.39 44.96
N TYR A 12 46.59 -11.91 43.77
CA TYR A 12 45.70 -11.21 42.84
C TYR A 12 45.40 -11.96 41.54
N SER A 13 45.63 -13.26 41.48
CA SER A 13 45.14 -14.10 40.38
C SER A 13 43.72 -14.57 40.67
N ARG A 14 42.74 -13.65 40.64
CA ARG A 14 41.33 -14.04 40.43
C ARG A 14 41.21 -14.53 38.99
N ALA A 15 41.48 -15.82 38.81
CA ALA A 15 41.07 -16.55 37.64
C ALA A 15 39.56 -16.37 37.47
N HIS A 16 39.15 -15.57 36.49
CA HIS A 16 37.81 -15.61 35.94
C HIS A 16 37.61 -17.01 35.36
N ARG A 17 37.12 -17.96 36.16
CA ARG A 17 36.54 -19.18 35.62
C ARG A 17 35.38 -18.72 34.71
N PRO A 18 35.39 -19.03 33.41
CA PRO A 18 34.22 -18.79 32.58
C PRO A 18 33.09 -19.58 33.22
N ALA A 19 32.07 -18.88 33.70
CA ALA A 19 30.89 -19.51 34.25
C ALA A 19 30.33 -20.44 33.15
N ILE A 20 30.42 -21.75 33.37
CA ILE A 20 29.77 -22.77 32.55
C ILE A 20 28.29 -22.64 32.86
N TYR A 21 27.62 -21.71 32.18
CA TYR A 21 26.18 -21.60 32.26
C TYR A 21 25.59 -22.85 31.62
N PRO A 22 24.71 -23.60 32.30
CA PRO A 22 23.99 -24.70 31.67
C PRO A 22 23.26 -24.14 30.44
N PRO A 23 23.22 -24.89 29.32
CA PRO A 23 22.54 -24.43 28.12
C PRO A 23 21.11 -24.05 28.50
N LYS A 24 20.73 -22.79 28.23
CA LYS A 24 19.39 -22.29 28.56
C LYS A 24 18.37 -23.19 27.87
N GLN A 25 17.72 -24.07 28.64
CA GLN A 25 16.63 -24.88 28.13
C GLN A 25 15.55 -23.92 27.64
N LEU A 26 15.34 -23.91 26.33
CA LEU A 26 14.21 -23.22 25.73
C LEU A 26 12.94 -23.84 26.33
N ARG A 27 11.94 -23.02 26.66
CA ARG A 27 10.65 -23.49 27.21
C ARG A 27 9.50 -22.97 26.34
N GLY A 28 8.43 -23.74 26.26
CA GLY A 28 7.19 -23.38 25.57
C GLY A 28 7.33 -23.28 24.05
N PHE A 29 6.71 -22.28 23.44
CA PHE A 29 6.64 -22.10 21.98
C PHE A 29 8.01 -22.11 21.28
N LEU A 30 9.08 -21.64 21.94
CA LEU A 30 10.43 -21.61 21.36
C LEU A 30 11.14 -22.98 21.33
N VAL A 31 10.57 -24.01 21.97
CA VAL A 31 11.04 -25.41 21.87
C VAL A 31 10.67 -26.03 20.53
N LEU A 32 9.62 -25.51 19.90
CA LEU A 32 9.15 -26.02 18.62
C LEU A 32 10.24 -25.82 17.55
N PRO A 33 10.46 -26.83 16.68
CA PRO A 33 11.31 -26.69 15.50
C PRO A 33 10.92 -25.45 14.68
N GLY A 34 11.91 -24.83 14.03
CA GLY A 34 11.70 -23.60 13.25
C GLY A 34 10.64 -23.77 12.17
N GLU A 35 10.55 -24.96 11.59
CA GLU A 35 9.57 -25.37 10.57
C GLU A 35 8.15 -25.26 11.12
N ILE A 36 7.90 -25.82 12.31
CA ILE A 36 6.58 -25.78 12.95
C ILE A 36 6.22 -24.35 13.33
N ARG A 37 7.17 -23.57 13.87
CA ARG A 37 6.94 -22.14 14.14
C ARG A 37 6.60 -21.36 12.89
N ASN A 38 7.30 -21.62 11.78
CA ASN A 38 7.00 -21.00 10.48
C ASN A 38 5.62 -21.38 9.94
N GLN A 39 5.17 -22.62 10.14
CA GLN A 39 3.81 -23.03 9.79
C GLN A 39 2.76 -22.28 10.63
N ILE A 40 3.00 -22.13 11.93
CA ILE A 40 2.12 -21.37 12.83
C ILE A 40 2.10 -19.88 12.43
N TYR A 41 3.26 -19.30 12.11
CA TYR A 41 3.32 -17.92 11.59
C TYR A 41 2.59 -17.80 10.27
N LYS A 42 2.81 -18.73 9.34
CA LYS A 42 2.10 -18.73 8.06
C LYS A 42 0.60 -18.75 8.26
N TYR A 43 0.09 -19.61 9.14
CA TYR A 43 -1.33 -19.68 9.48
C TYR A 43 -1.84 -18.39 10.12
N TYR A 44 -1.13 -17.86 11.13
CA TYR A 44 -1.50 -16.64 11.84
C TYR A 44 -1.52 -15.40 10.94
N PHE A 45 -0.57 -15.30 10.01
CA PHE A 45 -0.42 -14.19 9.07
C PHE A 45 -0.98 -14.51 7.67
N ASP A 46 -1.75 -15.60 7.50
CA ASP A 46 -2.21 -16.04 6.18
C ASP A 46 -3.17 -15.02 5.56
N ARG A 47 -4.04 -14.47 6.40
CA ARG A 47 -5.03 -13.48 6.00
C ARG A 47 -4.35 -12.17 5.61
N GLU A 48 -4.80 -11.61 4.50
CA GLU A 48 -4.38 -10.28 4.07
C GLU A 48 -5.00 -9.21 4.97
N HIS A 49 -4.16 -8.28 5.42
CA HIS A 49 -4.57 -7.20 6.31
C HIS A 49 -4.33 -5.86 5.63
N HIS A 50 -5.29 -4.96 5.75
CA HIS A 50 -5.18 -3.62 5.21
C HIS A 50 -4.85 -2.65 6.34
N ARG A 51 -3.75 -1.91 6.20
CA ARG A 51 -3.39 -0.82 7.11
C ARG A 51 -3.58 0.51 6.42
N GLU A 52 -4.66 1.20 6.77
CA GLU A 52 -5.00 2.52 6.28
C GLU A 52 -4.36 3.59 7.15
N VAL A 53 -3.33 4.26 6.65
CA VAL A 53 -2.73 5.42 7.33
C VAL A 53 -3.42 6.67 6.77
N ALA A 54 -4.53 7.05 7.41
CA ALA A 54 -5.65 7.78 6.85
C ALA A 54 -6.21 8.87 7.79
N ALA A 55 -6.31 10.15 7.37
CA ALA A 55 -6.87 11.21 8.20
C ALA A 55 -8.28 10.83 8.71
N LYS A 56 -8.68 11.32 9.89
CA LYS A 56 -10.02 11.02 10.43
C LYS A 56 -11.08 11.49 9.42
N GLY A 57 -11.97 10.59 9.00
CA GLY A 57 -13.04 10.88 8.05
C GLY A 57 -12.74 10.61 6.56
N SER A 58 -11.49 10.36 6.14
CA SER A 58 -11.22 9.92 4.75
C SER A 58 -12.00 8.62 4.45
N GLN A 59 -12.55 8.43 3.27
CA GLN A 59 -13.19 7.16 2.90
C GLN A 59 -12.45 6.56 1.71
N PHE A 60 -11.86 5.37 1.88
CA PHE A 60 -11.18 4.65 0.80
C PHE A 60 -12.14 3.79 -0.03
N LYS A 61 -13.23 3.34 0.59
CA LYS A 61 -14.24 2.54 -0.09
C LYS A 61 -15.08 3.47 -0.96
N GLN A 62 -15.25 3.11 -2.23
CA GLN A 62 -16.39 3.59 -3.01
C GLN A 62 -17.64 3.32 -2.16
N ARG A 63 -18.48 4.35 -1.96
CA ARG A 63 -19.79 4.15 -1.35
C ARG A 63 -20.44 3.01 -2.13
N LYS A 64 -20.68 1.85 -1.48
CA LYS A 64 -21.62 0.89 -2.05
C LYS A 64 -22.89 1.70 -2.32
N PRO A 65 -23.46 1.64 -3.54
CA PRO A 65 -24.73 2.31 -3.77
C PRO A 65 -25.65 1.86 -2.64
N GLN A 66 -26.19 2.82 -1.89
CA GLN A 66 -27.23 2.52 -0.93
C GLN A 66 -28.42 2.10 -1.78
N THR A 67 -28.53 0.81 -2.05
CA THR A 67 -29.77 0.24 -2.57
C THR A 67 -30.75 0.39 -1.42
N ILE A 68 -31.53 1.48 -1.44
CA ILE A 68 -32.70 1.60 -0.60
C ILE A 68 -33.53 0.38 -1.00
N LYS A 69 -33.66 -0.59 -0.09
CA LYS A 69 -34.63 -1.67 -0.27
C LYS A 69 -35.98 -0.98 -0.24
N LEU A 70 -36.50 -0.61 -1.41
CA LEU A 70 -37.90 -0.29 -1.58
C LEU A 70 -38.62 -1.57 -1.19
N CYS A 71 -39.14 -1.61 0.03
CA CYS A 71 -40.03 -2.67 0.45
C CYS A 71 -41.23 -2.60 -0.49
N LEU A 72 -41.28 -3.50 -1.46
CA LEU A 72 -42.51 -3.84 -2.16
C LEU A 72 -43.43 -4.47 -1.10
N GLY A 73 -44.17 -3.61 -0.41
CA GLY A 73 -45.28 -4.02 0.44
C GLY A 73 -46.43 -4.47 -0.45
N ILE A 74 -46.33 -5.69 -0.97
CA ILE A 74 -47.48 -6.42 -1.52
C ILE A 74 -47.38 -7.86 -0.99
N SER A 75 -48.19 -8.12 0.03
CA SER A 75 -48.94 -9.36 0.28
C SER A 75 -48.21 -10.70 0.25
N SER A 76 -48.08 -11.33 1.43
CA SER A 76 -48.45 -12.75 1.64
C SER A 76 -48.22 -13.12 3.10
N GLN A 77 -49.30 -13.22 3.88
CA GLN A 77 -49.32 -14.06 5.08
C GLN A 77 -49.14 -15.52 4.66
N GLN A 78 -48.12 -16.22 5.18
CA GLN A 78 -48.26 -17.47 5.95
C GLN A 78 -46.91 -18.18 6.16
N GLU A 79 -46.70 -18.51 7.44
CA GLU A 79 -46.20 -19.78 8.00
C GLU A 79 -44.87 -20.38 7.50
N GLY A 80 -43.88 -20.32 8.42
CA GLY A 80 -43.39 -21.54 9.06
C GLY A 80 -42.54 -22.50 8.23
N ALA A 81 -41.28 -22.15 7.98
CA ALA A 81 -40.22 -23.15 7.83
C ALA A 81 -38.90 -22.60 8.40
N LEU A 82 -38.53 -23.09 9.58
CA LEU A 82 -37.18 -22.97 10.14
C LEU A 82 -36.22 -23.77 9.23
N LEU A 83 -35.59 -23.09 8.27
CA LEU A 83 -34.46 -23.62 7.54
C LEU A 83 -33.22 -23.60 8.45
N PRO A 84 -32.50 -24.73 8.60
CA PRO A 84 -31.28 -24.78 9.38
C PRO A 84 -30.22 -23.87 8.75
N GLY A 85 -29.40 -23.29 9.63
CA GLY A 85 -28.39 -22.29 9.34
C GLY A 85 -27.71 -22.47 7.98
N SER A 86 -28.05 -21.57 7.06
CA SER A 86 -27.05 -21.08 6.12
C SER A 86 -25.94 -20.52 7.00
N GLU A 87 -24.87 -21.30 7.17
CA GLU A 87 -23.55 -20.77 7.41
C GLU A 87 -23.34 -19.75 6.30
N SER A 88 -23.67 -18.49 6.59
CA SER A 88 -23.21 -17.39 5.79
C SER A 88 -21.70 -17.56 5.79
N ASP A 89 -21.14 -17.97 4.66
CA ASP A 89 -19.73 -17.86 4.31
C ASP A 89 -19.32 -16.43 4.63
N ASN A 90 -18.93 -16.23 5.88
CA ASN A 90 -18.81 -14.93 6.50
C ASN A 90 -17.48 -14.38 6.06
N SER A 91 -17.53 -13.76 4.89
CA SER A 91 -16.70 -12.65 4.46
C SER A 91 -15.20 -12.89 4.63
N PHE A 92 -14.56 -13.35 3.56
CA PHE A 92 -13.13 -13.14 3.26
C PHE A 92 -12.78 -11.63 3.08
N ALA A 93 -13.50 -10.73 3.75
CA ALA A 93 -13.19 -9.32 3.71
C ALA A 93 -11.89 -9.09 4.51
N PRO A 94 -10.87 -8.45 3.91
CA PRO A 94 -9.62 -8.21 4.60
C PRO A 94 -9.86 -7.38 5.85
N SER A 95 -9.19 -7.74 6.95
CA SER A 95 -9.26 -6.99 8.20
C SER A 95 -8.61 -5.61 7.97
N VAL A 96 -9.37 -4.54 8.18
CA VAL A 96 -8.94 -3.16 7.95
C VAL A 96 -8.61 -2.50 9.30
N VAL A 97 -7.35 -2.11 9.47
CA VAL A 97 -6.88 -1.32 10.60
C VAL A 97 -6.59 0.09 10.14
N ARG A 98 -7.15 1.08 10.82
CA ARG A 98 -6.99 2.48 10.45
C ARG A 98 -6.20 3.28 11.47
N PHE A 99 -5.22 4.02 10.98
CA PHE A 99 -4.38 4.93 11.74
C PHE A 99 -4.61 6.36 11.26
N SER A 100 -5.31 7.15 12.07
CA SER A 100 -5.58 8.56 11.78
C SER A 100 -4.54 9.54 12.30
N ARG A 101 -3.74 9.11 13.26
CA ARG A 101 -2.65 9.90 13.84
C ARG A 101 -1.40 9.90 12.97
N SER A 102 -0.64 11.00 13.03
CA SER A 102 0.72 11.02 12.49
C SER A 102 1.60 10.06 13.30
N LEU A 103 2.23 9.11 12.63
CA LEU A 103 3.20 8.21 13.25
C LEU A 103 4.43 9.00 13.73
N GLY A 104 5.04 8.55 14.84
CA GLY A 104 6.24 9.16 15.43
C GLY A 104 5.98 10.12 16.59
N LYS A 105 4.73 10.53 16.82
CA LYS A 105 4.32 11.27 18.04
C LYS A 105 3.56 10.31 18.96
N TYR A 106 4.29 9.55 19.77
CA TYR A 106 3.70 8.58 20.68
C TYR A 106 3.30 9.25 22.00
N ILE A 107 2.00 9.24 22.31
CA ILE A 107 1.51 9.60 23.64
C ILE A 107 1.34 8.28 24.39
N MET A 108 2.17 8.05 25.41
CA MET A 108 2.25 6.79 26.16
C MET A 108 0.89 6.34 26.71
N VAL A 109 0.05 7.30 27.12
CA VAL A 109 -1.29 7.09 27.69
C VAL A 109 -2.22 6.27 26.76
N HIS A 110 -2.16 6.46 25.45
CA HIS A 110 -3.03 5.73 24.52
C HIS A 110 -2.60 4.27 24.33
N GLY A 111 -1.34 3.92 24.61
CA GLY A 111 -0.89 2.52 24.63
C GLY A 111 -1.55 1.73 25.75
N LEU A 112 -1.81 2.37 26.89
CA LEU A 112 -2.47 1.75 28.05
C LEU A 112 -3.96 1.47 27.80
N GLN A 113 -4.60 2.28 26.95
CA GLN A 113 -6.00 2.11 26.54
C GLN A 113 -6.18 1.06 25.44
N THR A 114 -5.09 0.54 24.87
CA THR A 114 -5.16 -0.43 23.79
C THR A 114 -5.49 -1.80 24.37
N ASN A 115 -6.59 -2.42 23.92
CA ASN A 115 -6.89 -3.81 24.27
C ASN A 115 -5.92 -4.74 23.53
N TRP A 116 -4.83 -5.10 24.21
CA TRP A 116 -3.78 -5.96 23.66
C TRP A 116 -4.24 -7.40 23.43
N LEU A 117 -5.22 -7.88 24.20
CA LEU A 117 -5.77 -9.25 24.06
C LEU A 117 -6.53 -9.42 22.74
N SER A 118 -7.22 -8.37 22.29
CA SER A 118 -7.89 -8.34 20.98
C SER A 118 -7.01 -7.78 19.86
N SER A 119 -5.69 -7.61 20.09
CA SER A 119 -4.78 -7.06 19.09
C SER A 119 -4.54 -8.07 17.97
N LEU A 120 -4.71 -7.63 16.72
CA LEU A 120 -4.51 -8.47 15.52
C LEU A 120 -3.11 -9.10 15.43
N TYR A 121 -2.13 -8.60 16.18
CA TYR A 121 -0.75 -9.08 16.17
C TYR A 121 -0.20 -9.35 17.57
N ALA A 122 -1.02 -9.91 18.45
CA ALA A 122 -0.61 -10.30 19.81
C ALA A 122 0.63 -11.21 19.80
N LEU A 123 0.75 -12.10 18.81
CA LEU A 123 1.91 -13.00 18.67
C LEU A 123 3.25 -12.24 18.58
N SER A 124 3.27 -11.10 17.88
CA SER A 124 4.47 -10.26 17.75
C SER A 124 4.87 -9.54 19.03
N LEU A 125 4.07 -9.62 20.10
CA LEU A 125 4.30 -8.96 21.38
C LEU A 125 4.71 -9.93 22.50
N VAL A 126 4.72 -11.24 22.23
CA VAL A 126 4.97 -12.27 23.25
C VAL A 126 6.40 -12.20 23.80
N CYS A 127 7.41 -12.17 22.92
CA CYS A 127 8.81 -12.04 23.33
C CYS A 127 9.68 -11.48 22.19
N LYS A 128 10.93 -11.08 22.52
CA LYS A 128 11.87 -10.49 21.54
C LYS A 128 12.16 -11.43 20.36
N GLN A 129 12.31 -12.73 20.60
CA GLN A 129 12.61 -13.70 19.54
C GLN A 129 11.44 -13.82 18.55
N VAL A 130 10.23 -14.06 19.05
CA VAL A 130 9.02 -14.16 18.22
C VAL A 130 8.74 -12.82 17.52
N HIS A 131 9.00 -11.70 18.17
CA HIS A 131 8.89 -10.38 17.53
C HIS A 131 9.78 -10.28 16.29
N LEU A 132 11.06 -10.66 16.39
CA LEU A 132 12.00 -10.62 15.26
C LEU A 132 11.55 -11.55 14.12
N GLU A 133 11.10 -12.75 14.45
CA GLU A 133 10.65 -13.74 13.46
C GLU A 133 9.35 -13.29 12.76
N THR A 134 8.37 -12.79 13.52
CA THR A 134 7.04 -12.43 13.00
C THR A 134 6.98 -11.07 12.32
N THR A 135 7.89 -10.15 12.64
CA THR A 135 7.88 -8.80 12.06
C THR A 135 8.00 -8.85 10.54
N LYS A 136 8.80 -9.78 9.98
CA LYS A 136 8.88 -9.95 8.53
C LYS A 136 7.52 -10.32 7.93
N PHE A 137 6.85 -11.34 8.47
CA PHE A 137 5.53 -11.77 8.02
C PHE A 137 4.51 -10.64 8.10
N LEU A 138 4.55 -9.87 9.19
CA LEU A 138 3.67 -8.71 9.37
C LEU A 138 3.78 -7.72 8.20
N TYR A 139 4.99 -7.29 7.85
CA TYR A 139 5.17 -6.31 6.77
C TYR A 139 4.94 -6.92 5.38
N CYS A 140 5.27 -8.20 5.16
CA CYS A 140 5.06 -8.87 3.87
C CYS A 140 3.59 -9.18 3.56
N LYS A 141 2.75 -9.41 4.58
CA LYS A 141 1.34 -9.80 4.40
C LYS A 141 0.37 -8.62 4.54
N THR A 142 0.88 -7.45 4.92
CA THR A 142 0.08 -6.25 5.09
C THR A 142 0.09 -5.39 3.83
N VAL A 143 -1.10 -4.97 3.39
CA VAL A 143 -1.28 -3.90 2.41
C VAL A 143 -1.25 -2.56 3.12
N PHE A 144 -0.29 -1.71 2.77
CA PHE A 144 -0.23 -0.35 3.31
C PHE A 144 -0.96 0.61 2.40
N ILE A 145 -1.93 1.35 2.93
CA ILE A 145 -2.78 2.29 2.20
C ILE A 145 -2.53 3.71 2.69
N PHE A 146 -2.21 4.64 1.79
CA PHE A 146 -1.97 6.05 2.11
C PHE A 146 -2.75 6.99 1.20
N ASP A 147 -3.31 8.06 1.77
CA ASP A 147 -4.02 9.15 1.07
C ASP A 147 -3.31 10.51 1.18
N ALA A 148 -2.11 10.58 1.77
CA ALA A 148 -1.33 11.81 1.78
C ALA A 148 0.19 11.59 1.83
N PRO A 149 0.97 12.44 1.14
CA PRO A 149 2.42 12.31 1.07
C PRO A 149 3.09 12.53 2.43
N LYS A 150 2.56 13.43 3.26
CA LYS A 150 3.06 13.68 4.62
C LYS A 150 3.01 12.41 5.48
N ARG A 151 1.95 11.62 5.37
CA ARG A 151 1.75 10.40 6.16
C ARG A 151 2.58 9.23 5.68
N MET A 152 2.79 9.13 4.36
CA MET A 152 3.81 8.24 3.79
C MET A 152 5.19 8.56 4.37
N ASN A 153 5.62 9.83 4.30
CA ASN A 153 6.94 10.25 4.77
C ASN A 153 7.10 10.04 6.28
N SER A 154 6.09 10.34 7.09
CA SER A 154 6.10 10.03 8.53
C SER A 154 6.23 8.53 8.78
N PHE A 155 5.48 7.67 8.08
CA PHE A 155 5.61 6.22 8.19
C PHE A 155 7.03 5.75 7.83
N PHE A 156 7.58 6.23 6.70
CA PHE A 156 8.93 5.90 6.27
C PHE A 156 10.04 6.45 7.18
N GLY A 157 9.76 7.47 7.98
CA GLY A 157 10.69 8.01 8.97
C GLY A 157 10.70 7.23 10.29
N VAL A 158 9.59 6.56 10.62
CA VAL A 158 9.42 5.83 11.89
C VAL A 158 9.77 4.36 11.75
N VAL A 159 9.42 3.73 10.63
CA VAL A 159 9.69 2.31 10.40
C VAL A 159 11.14 2.11 9.96
N SER A 160 11.82 1.11 10.54
CA SER A 160 13.20 0.78 10.21
C SER A 160 13.37 0.40 8.74
N SER A 161 14.55 0.65 8.18
CA SER A 161 14.86 0.33 6.78
C SER A 161 14.61 -1.15 6.47
N THR A 162 15.07 -2.06 7.33
CA THR A 162 14.87 -3.52 7.18
C THR A 162 13.39 -3.90 7.08
N ASN A 163 12.53 -3.26 7.86
CA ASN A 163 11.10 -3.55 7.84
C ASN A 163 10.41 -2.96 6.60
N LEU A 164 10.84 -1.78 6.15
CA LEU A 164 10.33 -1.18 4.91
C LEU A 164 10.66 -2.03 3.69
N GLN A 165 11.82 -2.69 3.68
CA GLN A 165 12.19 -3.61 2.61
C GLN A 165 11.28 -4.84 2.54
N ASN A 166 10.65 -5.24 3.65
CA ASN A 166 9.73 -6.38 3.66
C ASN A 166 8.33 -6.06 3.10
N ILE A 167 8.03 -4.79 2.81
CA ILE A 167 6.71 -4.39 2.28
C ILE A 167 6.62 -4.79 0.81
N THR A 168 5.63 -5.63 0.49
CA THR A 168 5.38 -6.15 -0.86
C THR A 168 4.16 -5.52 -1.54
N LYS A 169 3.22 -4.96 -0.78
CA LYS A 169 1.97 -4.38 -1.28
C LYS A 169 1.75 -2.94 -0.81
N LEU A 170 1.52 -2.02 -1.75
CA LEU A 170 1.30 -0.60 -1.48
C LEU A 170 0.10 -0.07 -2.27
N HIS A 171 -0.85 0.54 -1.56
CA HIS A 171 -1.98 1.24 -2.16
C HIS A 171 -1.89 2.75 -1.90
N LEU A 172 -2.09 3.55 -2.93
CA LEU A 172 -2.07 5.01 -2.85
C LEU A 172 -3.41 5.60 -3.29
N GLN A 173 -3.97 6.49 -2.50
CA GLN A 173 -5.04 7.40 -2.91
C GLN A 173 -4.40 8.75 -3.23
N TYR A 174 -4.36 9.07 -4.52
CA TYR A 174 -3.71 10.25 -5.02
C TYR A 174 -4.73 11.24 -5.56
N ASN A 175 -5.08 12.21 -4.73
CA ASN A 175 -5.94 13.32 -5.13
C ASN A 175 -5.07 14.43 -5.71
N THR A 176 -5.29 14.78 -6.98
CA THR A 176 -4.57 15.89 -7.62
C THR A 176 -5.12 17.23 -7.15
N TYR A 177 -4.32 18.29 -7.25
CA TYR A 177 -4.76 19.61 -6.81
C TYR A 177 -5.89 20.18 -7.70
N GLY A 178 -5.92 19.83 -8.98
CA GLY A 178 -6.81 20.43 -9.98
C GLY A 178 -6.29 21.77 -10.51
N HIS A 179 -7.16 22.53 -11.17
CA HIS A 179 -6.83 23.89 -11.64
C HIS A 179 -6.95 24.89 -10.50
N PRO A 180 -5.93 25.73 -10.25
CA PRO A 180 -6.06 26.78 -9.25
C PRO A 180 -7.10 27.81 -9.71
N GLN A 181 -7.99 28.22 -8.82
CA GLN A 181 -8.99 29.26 -9.11
C GLN A 181 -8.36 30.64 -9.35
N ARG A 182 -7.17 30.87 -8.77
CA ARG A 182 -6.41 32.10 -8.89
C ARG A 182 -4.96 31.78 -9.22
N THR A 183 -4.30 32.62 -10.02
CA THR A 183 -2.91 32.38 -10.47
C THR A 183 -1.92 32.29 -9.31
N ASP A 184 -2.14 33.04 -8.23
CA ASP A 184 -1.32 32.99 -7.01
C ASP A 184 -1.38 31.62 -6.31
N HIS A 185 -2.45 30.85 -6.50
CA HIS A 185 -2.56 29.50 -5.95
C HIS A 185 -1.74 28.45 -6.72
N GLN A 186 -1.12 28.81 -7.85
CA GLN A 186 -0.25 27.91 -8.61
C GLN A 186 0.94 27.40 -7.78
N VAL A 187 1.44 28.24 -6.85
CA VAL A 187 2.48 27.86 -5.88
C VAL A 187 2.06 26.65 -5.04
N TRP A 188 0.78 26.55 -4.67
CA TRP A 188 0.26 25.42 -3.90
C TRP A 188 0.11 24.16 -4.73
N GLN A 189 -0.28 24.29 -6.00
CA GLN A 189 -0.32 23.18 -6.96
C GLN A 189 1.08 22.58 -7.15
N ASP A 190 2.10 23.42 -7.32
CA ASP A 190 3.48 22.99 -7.48
C ASP A 190 4.03 22.36 -6.19
N LYS A 191 3.78 22.97 -5.03
CA LYS A 191 4.12 22.39 -3.71
C LYS A 191 3.47 21.02 -3.51
N HIS A 192 2.19 20.86 -3.87
CA HIS A 192 1.47 19.59 -3.79
C HIS A 192 2.12 18.51 -4.67
N THR A 193 2.36 18.85 -5.93
CA THR A 193 3.01 17.96 -6.90
C THR A 193 4.42 17.56 -6.43
N GLN A 194 5.19 18.51 -5.90
CA GLN A 194 6.52 18.26 -5.36
C GLN A 194 6.48 17.36 -4.12
N SER A 195 5.49 17.53 -3.24
CA SER A 195 5.29 16.72 -2.04
C SER A 195 5.02 15.25 -2.40
N TRP A 196 4.12 15.02 -3.37
CA TRP A 196 3.86 13.68 -3.91
C TRP A 196 5.09 13.10 -4.62
N SER A 197 5.79 13.88 -5.42
CA SER A 197 7.02 13.44 -6.09
C SER A 197 8.09 12.98 -5.07
N LYS A 198 8.31 13.76 -4.00
CA LYS A 198 9.22 13.40 -2.91
C LYS A 198 8.78 12.12 -2.19
N ALA A 199 7.49 11.98 -1.90
CA ALA A 199 6.94 10.81 -1.23
C ALA A 199 7.07 9.53 -2.07
N CYS A 200 6.68 9.58 -3.35
CA CYS A 200 6.81 8.44 -4.27
C CYS A 200 8.27 8.09 -4.55
N LYS A 201 9.16 9.08 -4.68
CA LYS A 201 10.62 8.85 -4.81
C LYS A 201 11.20 8.20 -3.56
N THR A 202 10.71 8.56 -2.37
CA THR A 202 11.13 7.92 -1.11
C THR A 202 10.61 6.48 -1.05
N ALA A 203 9.34 6.27 -1.40
CA ALA A 203 8.72 4.96 -1.46
C ALA A 203 9.49 4.03 -2.41
N SER A 204 9.76 4.45 -3.65
CA SER A 204 10.47 3.63 -4.63
C SER A 204 11.94 3.35 -4.28
N LYS A 205 12.54 4.12 -3.36
CA LYS A 205 13.88 3.84 -2.83
C LYS A 205 13.88 2.90 -1.64
N LYS A 206 12.88 3.00 -0.76
CA LYS A 206 12.84 2.26 0.51
C LYS A 206 12.10 0.93 0.39
N LEU A 207 11.09 0.84 -0.48
CA LEU A 207 10.25 -0.35 -0.67
C LEU A 207 10.82 -1.19 -1.83
N ILE A 208 12.01 -1.77 -1.62
CA ILE A 208 12.75 -2.44 -2.70
C ILE A 208 12.13 -3.77 -3.15
N ASN A 209 11.38 -4.45 -2.29
CA ASN A 209 10.70 -5.71 -2.61
C ASN A 209 9.20 -5.51 -2.90
N LEU A 210 8.80 -4.30 -3.32
CA LEU A 210 7.42 -4.00 -3.66
C LEU A 210 7.03 -4.75 -4.94
N GLN A 211 6.06 -5.66 -4.82
CA GLN A 211 5.55 -6.51 -5.91
C GLN A 211 4.22 -6.00 -6.46
N GLN A 212 3.39 -5.42 -5.60
CA GLN A 212 2.04 -4.98 -5.96
C GLN A 212 1.84 -3.50 -5.62
N LEU A 213 1.51 -2.71 -6.63
CA LEU A 213 1.25 -1.29 -6.52
C LEU A 213 -0.14 -0.98 -7.07
N GLN A 214 -1.05 -0.52 -6.22
CA GLN A 214 -2.36 -0.03 -6.63
C GLN A 214 -2.46 1.47 -6.38
N ILE A 215 -2.88 2.25 -7.37
CA ILE A 215 -3.01 3.70 -7.23
C ILE A 215 -4.39 4.11 -7.71
N TRP A 216 -5.14 4.73 -6.82
CA TRP A 216 -6.41 5.37 -7.09
C TRP A 216 -6.16 6.86 -7.26
N VAL A 217 -6.25 7.36 -8.47
CA VAL A 217 -6.01 8.76 -8.81
C VAL A 217 -7.34 9.47 -8.94
N GLN A 218 -7.58 10.49 -8.12
CA GLN A 218 -8.70 11.41 -8.29
C GLN A 218 -8.21 12.69 -8.96
N LEU A 219 -8.64 12.89 -10.20
CA LEU A 219 -8.34 14.06 -11.01
C LEU A 219 -9.38 15.16 -10.77
N HIS A 220 -8.93 16.26 -10.19
CA HIS A 220 -9.75 17.47 -9.96
C HIS A 220 -9.62 18.50 -11.09
N ASN A 221 -9.11 18.08 -12.25
CA ASN A 221 -8.96 18.93 -13.42
C ASN A 221 -10.31 19.05 -14.17
N SER A 222 -10.69 20.27 -14.57
CA SER A 222 -11.90 20.58 -15.33
C SER A 222 -11.90 20.10 -16.79
N ALA A 223 -10.72 19.86 -17.36
CA ALA A 223 -10.49 19.29 -18.70
C ALA A 223 -9.16 18.49 -18.68
N PRO A 224 -9.17 17.23 -18.21
CA PRO A 224 -7.99 16.42 -18.09
C PRO A 224 -7.43 16.15 -19.48
N LYS A 225 -6.11 16.24 -19.56
CA LYS A 225 -5.33 15.79 -20.69
C LYS A 225 -4.83 14.41 -20.38
N PHE A 226 -5.23 13.43 -21.18
CA PHE A 226 -4.74 12.05 -21.04
C PHE A 226 -3.44 11.89 -21.82
N SER A 227 -2.35 12.37 -21.21
CA SER A 227 -0.98 12.23 -21.71
C SER A 227 -0.04 11.78 -20.59
N LEU A 228 0.99 11.00 -20.90
CA LEU A 228 1.99 10.59 -19.91
C LEU A 228 2.93 11.74 -19.51
N ARG A 229 2.89 12.86 -20.23
CA ARG A 229 3.73 14.05 -20.00
C ARG A 229 3.17 15.00 -18.95
N GLU A 230 1.96 14.73 -18.45
CA GLU A 230 1.29 15.56 -17.46
C GLU A 230 2.08 15.68 -16.15
N LYS A 231 2.09 16.88 -15.55
CA LYS A 231 2.87 17.14 -14.33
C LYS A 231 2.48 16.20 -13.18
N TRP A 232 1.20 15.86 -13.08
CA TRP A 232 0.66 15.01 -12.01
C TRP A 232 1.06 13.53 -12.17
N ILE A 233 1.48 13.08 -13.36
CA ILE A 233 1.96 11.72 -13.62
C ILE A 233 3.40 11.52 -13.09
N LYS A 234 4.23 12.57 -13.10
CA LYS A 234 5.66 12.51 -12.71
C LYS A 234 5.95 11.80 -11.37
N PRO A 235 5.15 12.00 -10.30
CA PRO A 235 5.30 11.25 -9.05
C PRO A 235 5.11 9.73 -9.22
N LEU A 236 4.19 9.29 -10.07
CA LEU A 236 3.85 7.88 -10.26
C LEU A 236 4.98 7.13 -11.00
N LEU A 237 5.60 7.79 -11.98
CA LEU A 237 6.71 7.23 -12.74
C LEU A 237 7.97 6.98 -11.88
N GLN A 238 8.04 7.49 -10.65
CA GLN A 238 9.15 7.18 -9.72
C GLN A 238 9.24 5.69 -9.39
N PHE A 239 8.13 4.94 -9.52
CA PHE A 239 8.08 3.50 -9.28
C PHE A 239 8.69 2.67 -10.42
N ARG A 240 8.94 3.25 -11.60
CA ARG A 240 9.63 2.55 -12.72
C ARG A 240 11.01 2.01 -12.34
N ARG A 241 11.66 2.63 -11.35
CA ARG A 241 12.91 2.13 -10.77
C ARG A 241 12.80 0.70 -10.23
N LEU A 242 11.61 0.26 -9.82
CA LEU A 242 11.39 -1.06 -9.23
C LEU A 242 11.15 -2.16 -10.29
N THR A 243 10.93 -1.79 -11.56
CA THR A 243 10.86 -2.75 -12.68
C THR A 243 12.16 -2.82 -13.46
N CYS A 244 12.86 -1.70 -13.60
CA CYS A 244 14.20 -1.69 -14.16
C CYS A 244 15.19 -2.18 -13.09
N GLY A 245 15.25 -3.50 -12.90
CA GLY A 245 16.29 -4.12 -12.09
C GLY A 245 17.63 -3.58 -12.55
N LYS A 246 18.35 -2.87 -11.66
CA LYS A 246 19.74 -2.54 -11.94
C LYS A 246 20.43 -3.88 -12.16
N THR A 247 20.93 -4.12 -13.36
CA THR A 247 22.06 -5.03 -13.58
C THR A 247 23.15 -4.57 -12.64
N ARG A 248 23.15 -5.13 -11.43
CA ARG A 248 24.22 -4.91 -10.46
C ARG A 248 25.43 -5.59 -11.07
N THR A 249 26.33 -4.77 -11.58
CA THR A 249 27.71 -5.15 -11.85
C THR A 249 28.28 -5.87 -10.63
N ASN A 250 28.57 -7.14 -10.86
CA ASN A 250 29.43 -8.08 -10.14
C ASN A 250 29.09 -8.41 -8.67
N ASP A 251 28.99 -9.73 -8.45
CA ASP A 251 29.26 -10.51 -7.22
C ASP A 251 28.18 -10.86 -6.20
N HIS A 252 26.91 -10.50 -6.36
CA HIS A 252 25.86 -11.28 -5.69
C HIS A 252 24.57 -11.34 -6.51
N VAL A 253 24.26 -12.54 -7.00
CA VAL A 253 22.96 -12.93 -7.59
C VAL A 253 21.90 -12.91 -6.49
N GLY A 254 21.56 -11.73 -5.99
CA GLY A 254 20.35 -11.54 -5.23
C GLY A 254 19.19 -11.48 -6.20
N ASN A 255 18.28 -12.45 -6.14
CA ASN A 255 16.99 -12.42 -6.84
C ASN A 255 16.27 -11.10 -6.50
N ALA A 256 16.47 -10.09 -7.34
CA ALA A 256 15.80 -8.80 -7.18
C ALA A 256 14.33 -9.02 -7.49
N VAL A 257 13.50 -8.92 -6.45
CA VAL A 257 12.05 -8.99 -6.60
C VAL A 257 11.60 -7.77 -7.38
N LEU A 258 11.02 -7.99 -8.55
CA LEU A 258 10.53 -6.92 -9.42
C LEU A 258 9.08 -6.58 -9.10
N LEU A 259 8.68 -5.37 -9.48
CA LEU A 259 7.29 -4.94 -9.39
C LEU A 259 6.44 -5.67 -10.45
N GLU A 260 5.70 -6.69 -10.00
CA GLU A 260 4.91 -7.60 -10.85
C GLU A 260 3.61 -6.96 -11.31
N THR A 261 2.84 -6.42 -10.37
CA THR A 261 1.47 -5.94 -10.59
C THR A 261 1.39 -4.45 -10.32
N VAL A 262 0.93 -3.70 -11.32
CA VAL A 262 0.65 -2.27 -11.22
C VAL A 262 -0.77 -2.05 -11.71
N THR A 263 -1.61 -1.48 -10.86
CA THR A 263 -3.01 -1.18 -11.20
C THR A 263 -3.28 0.27 -10.90
N ILE A 264 -3.63 1.03 -11.94
CA ILE A 264 -3.94 2.45 -11.83
C ILE A 264 -5.42 2.63 -12.14
N HIS A 265 -6.16 3.16 -11.17
CA HIS A 265 -7.56 3.55 -11.33
C HIS A 265 -7.62 5.06 -11.45
N ILE A 266 -8.15 5.56 -12.56
CA ILE A 266 -8.26 6.99 -12.80
C ILE A 266 -9.71 7.39 -12.67
N GLN A 267 -9.97 8.33 -11.77
CA GLN A 267 -11.28 8.87 -11.53
C GLN A 267 -11.29 10.37 -11.78
N THR A 268 -12.28 10.83 -12.51
CA THR A 268 -12.58 12.26 -12.74
C THR A 268 -14.03 12.54 -12.34
N ARG A 269 -14.46 13.80 -12.49
CA ARG A 269 -15.89 14.14 -12.38
C ARG A 269 -16.76 13.34 -13.35
N TRP A 270 -16.28 13.04 -14.56
CA TRP A 270 -17.06 12.29 -15.57
C TRP A 270 -17.15 10.80 -15.26
N SER A 271 -16.16 10.20 -14.61
CA SER A 271 -16.19 8.76 -14.32
C SER A 271 -16.83 8.44 -12.96
N LYS A 272 -16.95 9.42 -12.06
CA LYS A 272 -17.54 9.22 -10.72
C LYS A 272 -19.04 9.01 -10.80
N GLU A 273 -19.73 9.85 -11.58
CA GLU A 273 -21.18 9.80 -11.78
C GLU A 273 -21.49 9.98 -13.28
N PRO A 274 -21.11 9.01 -14.13
CA PRO A 274 -21.09 9.19 -15.58
C PRO A 274 -22.49 9.43 -16.16
N LEU A 275 -23.52 8.75 -15.64
CA LEU A 275 -24.89 8.93 -16.12
C LEU A 275 -25.44 10.32 -15.78
N ALA A 276 -25.11 10.88 -14.63
CA ALA A 276 -25.52 12.23 -14.26
C ALA A 276 -24.84 13.28 -15.16
N VAL A 277 -23.55 13.12 -15.42
CA VAL A 277 -22.77 14.07 -16.23
C VAL A 277 -23.18 14.03 -17.71
N PHE A 278 -23.51 12.86 -18.25
CA PHE A 278 -23.89 12.70 -19.65
C PHE A 278 -25.40 12.64 -19.88
N LEU A 279 -26.22 13.19 -18.96
CA LEU A 279 -27.68 13.28 -19.09
C LEU A 279 -28.33 11.93 -19.47
N ASN A 280 -27.95 10.86 -18.77
CA ASN A 280 -28.35 9.46 -19.00
C ASN A 280 -27.94 8.85 -20.35
N ASN A 281 -27.04 9.49 -21.12
CA ASN A 281 -26.47 8.88 -22.30
C ASN A 281 -25.49 7.76 -21.92
N GLN A 282 -26.00 6.52 -21.92
CA GLN A 282 -25.22 5.33 -21.55
C GLN A 282 -24.02 5.09 -22.47
N ARG A 283 -24.09 5.45 -23.75
CA ARG A 283 -23.00 5.23 -24.71
C ARG A 283 -21.81 6.14 -24.40
N LEU A 284 -22.06 7.42 -24.17
CA LEU A 284 -21.03 8.39 -23.76
C LEU A 284 -20.45 8.05 -22.39
N ALA A 285 -21.31 7.66 -21.44
CA ALA A 285 -20.87 7.19 -20.12
C ALA A 285 -19.90 6.00 -20.21
N ARG A 286 -20.24 4.98 -21.00
CA ARG A 286 -19.37 3.80 -21.23
C ARG A 286 -18.07 4.19 -21.93
N ALA A 287 -18.12 5.03 -22.96
CA ALA A 287 -16.94 5.51 -23.66
C ALA A 287 -15.97 6.24 -22.73
N SER A 288 -16.50 7.16 -21.91
CA SER A 288 -15.74 7.88 -20.91
C SER A 288 -15.08 6.91 -19.93
N MET A 289 -15.84 5.97 -19.34
CA MET A 289 -15.30 4.99 -18.41
C MET A 289 -14.21 4.11 -19.05
N GLU A 290 -14.42 3.62 -20.27
CA GLU A 290 -13.44 2.79 -20.99
C GLU A 290 -12.14 3.56 -21.25
N LEU A 291 -12.22 4.83 -21.67
CA LEU A 291 -11.05 5.67 -21.87
C LEU A 291 -10.26 5.91 -20.58
N HIS A 292 -10.94 6.05 -19.42
CA HIS A 292 -10.26 6.15 -18.13
C HIS A 292 -9.55 4.85 -17.74
N VAL A 293 -10.16 3.69 -18.03
CA VAL A 293 -9.55 2.38 -17.80
C VAL A 293 -8.33 2.18 -18.69
N LEU A 294 -8.46 2.44 -19.99
CA LEU A 294 -7.37 2.33 -20.96
C LEU A 294 -6.21 3.28 -20.61
N TYR A 295 -6.50 4.51 -20.20
CA TYR A 295 -5.46 5.42 -19.76
C TYR A 295 -4.80 4.98 -18.44
N GLY A 296 -5.56 4.40 -17.50
CA GLY A 296 -4.99 3.78 -16.30
C GLY A 296 -4.05 2.62 -16.64
N GLN A 297 -4.42 1.78 -17.61
CA GLN A 297 -3.57 0.71 -18.12
C GLN A 297 -2.30 1.27 -18.79
N ALA A 298 -2.41 2.34 -19.58
CA ALA A 298 -1.28 3.01 -20.18
C ALA A 298 -0.28 3.53 -19.12
N VAL A 299 -0.77 4.18 -18.06
CA VAL A 299 0.09 4.61 -16.95
C VAL A 299 0.73 3.42 -16.23
N SER A 300 0.00 2.31 -16.06
CA SER A 300 0.56 1.07 -15.51
C SER A 300 1.72 0.53 -16.36
N LEU A 301 1.53 0.43 -17.68
CA LEU A 301 2.59 0.00 -18.60
C LEU A 301 3.80 0.93 -18.58
N ALA A 302 3.58 2.25 -18.53
CA ALA A 302 4.65 3.23 -18.42
C ALA A 302 5.45 3.10 -17.11
N ILE A 303 4.79 2.80 -15.98
CA ILE A 303 5.45 2.46 -14.71
C ILE A 303 6.21 1.15 -14.86
N LYS A 304 5.67 0.15 -15.54
CA LYS A 304 6.36 -1.12 -15.79
C LYS A 304 7.58 -0.98 -16.71
N GLY A 305 7.64 0.09 -17.49
CA GLY A 305 8.82 0.49 -18.25
C GLY A 305 8.63 0.50 -19.76
N ALA A 306 7.41 0.30 -20.25
CA ALA A 306 7.05 0.45 -21.66
C ALA A 306 7.36 1.86 -22.18
N ARG A 307 7.58 1.98 -23.49
CA ARG A 307 7.71 3.28 -24.15
C ARG A 307 6.35 3.98 -24.22
N GLU A 308 6.36 5.29 -24.39
CA GLU A 308 5.13 6.10 -24.43
C GLU A 308 4.18 5.64 -25.55
N GLU A 309 4.72 5.34 -26.73
CA GLU A 309 3.97 4.82 -27.89
C GLU A 309 3.28 3.49 -27.58
N GLU A 310 4.02 2.52 -27.04
CA GLU A 310 3.52 1.20 -26.66
C GLU A 310 2.48 1.29 -25.54
N ALA A 311 2.77 2.05 -24.50
CA ALA A 311 1.89 2.23 -23.36
C ALA A 311 0.54 2.87 -23.76
N MET A 312 0.58 3.86 -24.66
CA MET A 312 -0.61 4.60 -25.10
C MET A 312 -1.33 3.96 -26.29
N ALA A 313 -0.79 2.92 -26.92
CA ALA A 313 -1.32 2.35 -28.17
C ALA A 313 -2.81 1.99 -28.08
N ALA A 314 -3.22 1.27 -27.03
CA ALA A 314 -4.61 0.88 -26.82
C ALA A 314 -5.55 2.07 -26.59
N PHE A 315 -5.10 3.06 -25.81
CA PHE A 315 -5.85 4.30 -25.58
C PHE A 315 -6.00 5.09 -26.89
N ASN A 316 -4.92 5.26 -27.64
CA ASN A 316 -4.91 6.02 -28.89
C ASN A 316 -5.78 5.35 -29.96
N ALA A 317 -5.74 4.01 -30.08
CA ALA A 317 -6.61 3.27 -31.00
C ALA A 317 -8.10 3.46 -30.65
N ALA A 318 -8.45 3.45 -29.37
CA ALA A 318 -9.82 3.72 -28.93
C ALA A 318 -10.22 5.19 -29.15
N TRP A 319 -9.33 6.14 -28.85
CA TRP A 319 -9.58 7.58 -28.96
C TRP A 319 -9.69 8.05 -30.41
N GLU A 320 -8.78 7.63 -31.28
CA GLU A 320 -8.73 8.01 -32.71
C GLU A 320 -9.62 7.15 -33.60
N GLY A 321 -9.92 5.92 -33.19
CA GLY A 321 -10.79 5.00 -33.93
C GLY A 321 -12.20 4.98 -33.34
N LYS A 322 -12.42 4.07 -32.38
CA LYS A 322 -13.74 3.71 -31.84
C LYS A 322 -14.54 4.92 -31.33
N TYR A 323 -13.89 5.92 -30.76
CA TYR A 323 -14.54 7.07 -30.12
C TYR A 323 -14.30 8.41 -30.81
N LYS A 324 -13.80 8.40 -32.06
CA LYS A 324 -13.48 9.61 -32.84
C LYS A 324 -14.65 10.60 -32.90
N HIS A 325 -15.86 10.08 -33.11
CA HIS A 325 -17.09 10.85 -33.25
C HIS A 325 -17.62 11.38 -31.91
N TRP A 326 -17.11 10.91 -30.77
CA TRP A 326 -17.52 11.38 -29.44
C TRP A 326 -16.52 12.33 -28.78
N LYS A 327 -15.38 12.63 -29.42
CA LYS A 327 -14.35 13.51 -28.86
C LYS A 327 -14.87 14.86 -28.38
N HIS A 328 -15.75 15.48 -29.16
CA HIS A 328 -16.35 16.77 -28.84
C HIS A 328 -17.37 16.69 -27.67
N HIS A 329 -17.94 15.52 -27.42
CA HIS A 329 -18.88 15.29 -26.31
C HIS A 329 -18.19 14.90 -25.00
N LEU A 330 -17.01 14.28 -25.08
CA LEU A 330 -16.29 13.76 -23.91
C LEU A 330 -15.59 14.86 -23.09
N GLN A 331 -15.50 16.09 -23.62
CA GLN A 331 -14.92 17.27 -22.94
C GLN A 331 -13.47 17.06 -22.43
N PHE A 332 -12.75 16.09 -22.99
CA PHE A 332 -11.32 15.95 -22.71
C PHE A 332 -10.55 16.99 -23.50
N ALA A 333 -9.49 17.52 -22.90
CA ALA A 333 -8.62 18.45 -23.61
C ALA A 333 -7.87 17.71 -24.72
N PRO A 334 -7.60 18.36 -25.87
CA PRO A 334 -6.88 17.74 -26.96
C PRO A 334 -5.54 17.22 -26.44
N THR A 335 -5.29 15.95 -26.72
CA THR A 335 -4.03 15.29 -26.39
C THR A 335 -3.01 15.76 -27.44
N GLY A 336 -2.12 16.68 -27.05
CA GLY A 336 -1.12 17.28 -27.93
C GLY A 336 0.05 16.33 -28.22
N TRP A 337 -0.24 15.21 -28.87
CA TRP A 337 0.75 14.26 -29.39
C TRP A 337 1.45 14.85 -30.60
#